data_AF-A0A534VUP5-F1
#
_entry.id   AF-A0A534VUP5-F1
#
_cell.length_a   1.000
_cell.length_b   1.000
_cell.length_c   1.000
_cell.angle_alpha   90.00
_cell.angle_beta   90.00
_cell.angle_gamma   90.00
#
_symmetry.space_group_name_H-M   'P 1'
#
loop_
_entity.id
_entity.type
_entity.pdbx_description
1 polymer ?
#
loop_
_entity_poly.entity_id
_entity_poly.type
_entity_poly.pdbx_seq_one_letter_code
_entity_poly.pdbx_strand_id
1 'polypeptide(L)'
;MVRRLLWSLAILLAGLLVPAVAAHAAWPPTPPNDPQFAPCENAATFTSDCYSDPGADQWDMFGVLSDAQYPCPPPILQHPDGGLPCWATAAFDPDHMSGVNFTGAWAQGNVGRDDILIAYMEGGVNYSSNSIKDALDNEWLNKGELPCPERADGTSLVWPGCYDLDGNGRFDIRDWVHDPRANPSCPAGVASDTPIAQGGGLAIDVEGTSRNCISSGQHQYLNAVNVQGTRTPYLSPEDLIAVFGHCRIQKGQVAQCPGGGRFDNDGNGYPNDINGWNSDRNNNDPQTEDMAYNHAPGLQSLLVGVPDNGWAGVGLCPRCRV
;
A
#
# COMPACT_ATOMS: atom_id res chain seq x y z
N MET A 1 1.13 64.84 -35.40
CA MET A 1 2.18 64.37 -34.47
C MET A 1 1.52 63.51 -33.40
N VAL A 2 2.13 62.36 -33.15
CA VAL A 2 1.62 61.17 -32.45
C VAL A 2 1.21 61.44 -30.99
N ARG A 3 0.04 60.93 -30.53
CA ARG A 3 -0.15 60.48 -29.14
C ARG A 3 -1.40 59.60 -28.91
N ARG A 4 -1.17 58.30 -29.06
CA ARG A 4 -1.46 57.18 -28.13
C ARG A 4 -2.93 56.87 -27.76
N LEU A 5 -3.41 55.77 -28.36
CA LEU A 5 -4.47 54.88 -27.89
C LEU A 5 -4.20 54.37 -26.46
N LEU A 6 -5.21 54.40 -25.61
CA LEU A 6 -5.36 53.54 -24.44
C LEU A 6 -6.79 53.00 -24.44
N TRP A 7 -6.97 51.83 -25.05
CA TRP A 7 -8.15 50.98 -24.84
C TRP A 7 -7.79 50.00 -23.72
N SER A 8 -8.50 50.11 -22.61
CA SER A 8 -8.36 49.20 -21.46
C SER A 8 -8.97 47.86 -21.82
N LEU A 9 -8.12 46.86 -22.09
CA LEU A 9 -8.52 45.46 -22.23
C LEU A 9 -8.63 44.86 -20.82
N ALA A 10 -9.84 44.83 -20.26
CA ALA A 10 -10.12 44.06 -19.06
C ALA A 10 -10.19 42.57 -19.44
N ILE A 11 -9.07 41.87 -19.32
CA ILE A 11 -9.03 40.40 -19.36
C ILE A 11 -9.59 39.90 -18.02
N LEU A 12 -10.86 39.50 -18.03
CA LEU A 12 -11.43 38.64 -17.00
C LEU A 12 -10.72 37.28 -17.08
N LEU A 13 -9.68 37.08 -16.25
CA LEU A 13 -9.22 35.74 -15.92
C LEU A 13 -10.33 35.07 -15.11
N ALA A 14 -11.19 34.32 -15.81
CA ALA A 14 -11.95 33.27 -15.17
C ALA A 14 -10.95 32.19 -14.76
N GLY A 15 -10.43 32.30 -13.54
CA GLY A 15 -9.66 31.25 -12.90
C GLY A 15 -10.54 30.01 -12.80
N LEU A 16 -10.26 29.02 -13.64
CA LEU A 16 -10.71 27.65 -13.43
C LEU A 16 -10.13 27.22 -12.08
N LEU A 17 -10.96 27.26 -11.04
CA LEU A 17 -10.73 26.56 -9.79
C LEU A 17 -10.77 25.06 -10.11
N VAL A 18 -9.64 24.53 -10.55
CA VAL A 18 -9.40 23.09 -10.49
C VAL A 18 -9.36 22.76 -9.00
N PRO A 19 -10.23 21.86 -8.50
CA PRO A 19 -10.13 21.43 -7.11
C PRO A 19 -8.72 20.91 -6.89
N ALA A 20 -8.07 21.36 -5.82
CA ALA A 20 -6.78 20.84 -5.42
C ALA A 20 -6.94 19.34 -5.21
N VAL A 21 -6.32 18.56 -6.09
CA VAL A 21 -6.14 17.12 -5.90
C VAL A 21 -5.44 16.96 -4.56
N ALA A 22 -5.99 16.14 -3.68
CA ALA A 22 -5.30 15.76 -2.45
C ALA A 22 -4.04 15.00 -2.88
N ALA A 23 -2.92 15.72 -3.02
CA ALA A 23 -1.63 15.10 -3.22
C ALA A 23 -1.39 14.14 -2.04
N HIS A 24 -0.78 12.99 -2.33
CA HIS A 24 -0.23 12.13 -1.28
C HIS A 24 0.48 12.97 -0.22
N ALA A 25 0.40 12.51 1.03
CA ALA A 25 1.26 13.03 2.08
C ALA A 25 2.69 13.12 1.54
N ALA A 26 3.31 14.28 1.65
CA ALA A 26 4.68 14.45 1.22
C ALA A 26 5.53 13.39 1.93
N TRP A 27 6.43 12.75 1.17
CA TRP A 27 7.32 11.74 1.72
C TRP A 27 7.95 12.23 3.02
N PRO A 28 7.94 11.43 4.11
CA PRO A 28 8.37 11.94 5.39
C PRO A 28 9.85 12.36 5.30
N PRO A 29 10.19 13.61 5.69
CA PRO A 29 11.55 14.12 5.56
C PRO A 29 12.52 13.39 6.50
N THR A 30 12.00 12.77 7.55
CA THR A 30 12.73 11.90 8.48
C THR A 30 12.16 10.50 8.38
N PRO A 31 12.96 9.43 8.54
CA PRO A 31 12.40 8.09 8.68
C PRO A 31 11.36 8.09 9.81
N PRO A 32 10.27 7.31 9.69
CA PRO A 32 9.32 7.14 10.78
C PRO A 32 10.10 6.85 12.05
N ASN A 33 9.89 7.68 13.08
CA ASN A 33 10.44 7.33 14.36
C ASN A 33 9.62 6.17 14.90
N ASP A 34 10.30 5.26 15.57
CA ASP A 34 9.64 4.12 16.17
C ASP A 34 9.65 4.23 17.70
N PRO A 35 8.83 5.11 18.29
CA PRO A 35 8.72 5.22 19.74
C PRO A 35 7.71 4.23 20.32
N GLN A 36 6.89 3.56 19.49
CA GLN A 36 5.83 2.64 19.93
C GLN A 36 6.16 1.16 19.72
N PHE A 37 7.13 0.85 18.84
CA PHE A 37 7.70 -0.47 18.60
C PHE A 37 9.18 -0.53 18.99
N ALA A 38 9.57 0.22 20.04
CA ALA A 38 10.90 0.18 20.65
C ALA A 38 11.16 -0.87 21.77
N PRO A 39 10.33 -1.92 22.02
CA PRO A 39 10.57 -2.78 23.18
C PRO A 39 11.86 -3.58 23.06
N CYS A 40 12.39 -3.85 21.87
CA CYS A 40 13.54 -4.75 21.70
C CYS A 40 14.89 -4.06 21.60
N GLU A 41 14.97 -2.85 21.09
CA GLU A 41 16.21 -2.05 21.07
C GLU A 41 16.69 -1.80 22.50
N ASN A 42 15.76 -1.49 23.40
CA ASN A 42 16.00 -1.16 24.80
C ASN A 42 15.87 -2.37 25.75
N ALA A 43 15.59 -3.58 25.28
CA ALA A 43 15.41 -4.71 26.19
C ALA A 43 16.75 -5.19 26.77
N ALA A 44 16.81 -5.39 28.09
CA ALA A 44 17.97 -6.03 28.75
C ALA A 44 18.19 -7.48 28.28
N THR A 45 17.12 -8.14 27.84
CA THR A 45 17.09 -9.55 27.45
C THR A 45 16.21 -9.70 26.22
N PHE A 46 16.62 -10.56 25.29
CA PHE A 46 15.79 -10.92 24.15
C PHE A 46 14.45 -11.51 24.61
N THR A 47 13.35 -10.99 24.10
CA THR A 47 12.00 -11.54 24.31
C THR A 47 11.49 -12.14 23.00
N SER A 48 10.56 -13.09 23.07
CA SER A 48 9.93 -13.66 21.87
C SER A 48 9.23 -12.62 21.00
N ASP A 49 8.83 -11.51 21.62
CA ASP A 49 8.05 -10.45 21.00
C ASP A 49 8.91 -9.59 20.05
N CYS A 50 10.24 -9.73 20.12
CA CYS A 50 11.20 -9.11 19.20
C CYS A 50 11.26 -9.72 17.80
N TYR A 51 10.46 -10.76 17.54
CA TYR A 51 10.39 -11.43 16.23
C TYR A 51 9.03 -12.07 15.93
N SER A 52 8.17 -12.25 16.94
CA SER A 52 6.94 -13.06 16.79
C SER A 52 5.80 -12.36 16.05
N ASP A 53 5.87 -11.04 15.92
CA ASP A 53 4.92 -10.25 15.13
C ASP A 53 5.72 -9.27 14.26
N PRO A 54 5.74 -9.44 12.92
CA PRO A 54 6.49 -8.57 11.99
C PRO A 54 6.00 -7.12 12.01
N GLY A 55 4.86 -6.83 12.66
CA GLY A 55 4.39 -5.47 12.92
C GLY A 55 4.63 -4.97 14.35
N ALA A 56 5.35 -5.70 15.21
CA ALA A 56 5.51 -5.34 16.63
C ALA A 56 6.88 -4.76 17.02
N ASP A 57 7.93 -4.97 16.20
CA ASP A 57 9.26 -4.39 16.40
C ASP A 57 10.08 -4.50 15.10
N GLN A 58 10.92 -3.51 14.81
CA GLN A 58 11.78 -3.46 13.62
C GLN A 58 13.25 -3.14 13.98
N TRP A 59 13.71 -3.53 15.17
CA TRP A 59 15.09 -3.32 15.64
C TRP A 59 16.16 -3.71 14.62
N ASP A 60 15.93 -4.73 13.77
CA ASP A 60 16.85 -5.22 12.73
C ASP A 60 16.83 -4.37 11.44
N MET A 61 15.84 -3.50 11.28
CA MET A 61 15.77 -2.54 10.17
C MET A 61 16.52 -1.26 10.50
N PHE A 62 16.62 -0.88 11.77
CA PHE A 62 17.34 0.32 12.18
C PHE A 62 18.84 0.25 11.87
N GLY A 63 19.44 1.42 11.68
CA GLY A 63 20.90 1.57 11.66
C GLY A 63 21.49 1.54 13.07
N VAL A 64 22.59 2.26 13.27
CA VAL A 64 23.25 2.39 14.58
C VAL A 64 22.28 2.90 15.64
N LEU A 65 22.01 2.10 16.67
CA LEU A 65 21.22 2.50 17.83
C LEU A 65 22.05 3.40 18.75
N SER A 66 21.46 4.49 19.25
CA SER A 66 22.18 5.44 20.12
C SER A 66 21.64 5.44 21.54
N ASP A 67 22.53 5.42 22.53
CA ASP A 67 22.15 5.50 23.96
C ASP A 67 21.34 6.78 24.30
N ALA A 68 21.44 7.82 23.47
CA ALA A 68 20.68 9.07 23.64
C ALA A 68 19.21 8.93 23.26
N GLN A 69 18.91 8.09 22.26
CA GLN A 69 17.56 7.84 21.77
C GLN A 69 16.95 6.57 22.38
N TYR A 70 17.80 5.57 22.63
CA TYR A 70 17.46 4.22 23.06
C TYR A 70 18.38 3.82 24.22
N PRO A 71 18.12 4.25 25.46
CA PRO A 71 19.03 3.97 26.57
C PRO A 71 18.93 2.51 27.03
N CYS A 72 20.06 1.82 27.14
CA CYS A 72 20.07 0.46 27.69
C CYS A 72 19.75 0.40 29.19
N PRO A 73 18.92 -0.57 29.62
CA PRO A 73 18.57 -0.76 31.03
C PRO A 73 19.62 -1.59 31.78
N PRO A 74 19.84 -1.33 33.07
CA PRO A 74 20.74 -2.13 33.90
C PRO A 74 20.47 -3.65 33.81
N PRO A 75 21.51 -4.50 33.78
CA PRO A 75 22.93 -4.17 33.99
C PRO A 75 23.67 -3.67 32.74
N ILE A 76 23.00 -3.62 31.60
CA ILE A 76 23.58 -3.20 30.32
C ILE A 76 23.39 -1.69 30.22
N LEU A 77 24.47 -0.93 30.29
CA LEU A 77 24.38 0.54 30.37
C LEU A 77 24.67 1.24 29.05
N GLN A 78 25.08 0.48 28.02
CA GLN A 78 25.44 0.98 26.69
C GLN A 78 25.12 -0.08 25.64
N HIS A 79 24.73 0.36 24.44
CA HIS A 79 24.56 -0.53 23.29
C HIS A 79 25.87 -1.27 22.96
N PRO A 80 25.83 -2.61 22.85
CA PRO A 80 26.97 -3.40 22.40
C PRO A 80 27.50 -2.92 21.06
N ASP A 81 28.82 -3.00 20.89
CA ASP A 81 29.52 -2.58 19.69
C ASP A 81 29.14 -1.15 19.22
N GLY A 82 28.69 -0.28 20.13
CA GLY A 82 28.36 1.11 19.84
C GLY A 82 27.06 1.34 19.08
N GLY A 83 26.24 0.30 18.81
CA GLY A 83 25.03 0.46 18.01
C GLY A 83 24.07 -0.72 17.94
N LEU A 84 24.36 -1.85 18.58
CA LEU A 84 23.54 -3.07 18.50
C LEU A 84 22.51 -3.14 19.65
N PRO A 85 21.43 -3.93 19.54
CA PRO A 85 20.43 -4.04 20.61
C PRO A 85 21.06 -4.42 21.95
N CYS A 86 20.52 -3.89 23.06
CA CYS A 86 21.15 -4.03 24.38
C CYS A 86 21.42 -5.50 24.76
N TRP A 87 20.51 -6.41 24.42
CA TRP A 87 20.63 -7.84 24.69
C TRP A 87 21.68 -8.56 23.82
N ALA A 88 22.13 -7.97 22.71
CA ALA A 88 23.03 -8.58 21.73
C ALA A 88 24.53 -8.46 22.12
N THR A 89 24.86 -8.72 23.38
CA THR A 89 26.19 -8.45 23.98
C THR A 89 27.39 -9.17 23.33
N ALA A 90 27.14 -10.23 22.56
CA ALA A 90 28.17 -10.99 21.86
C ALA A 90 28.19 -10.73 20.34
N ALA A 91 27.29 -9.89 19.83
CA ALA A 91 27.24 -9.51 18.44
C ALA A 91 28.29 -8.43 18.13
N PHE A 92 28.71 -8.38 16.87
CA PHE A 92 29.65 -7.40 16.34
C PHE A 92 29.32 -7.17 14.87
N ASP A 93 29.26 -5.90 14.48
CA ASP A 93 29.11 -5.45 13.11
C ASP A 93 30.10 -4.29 12.87
N PRO A 94 30.98 -4.35 11.85
CA PRO A 94 31.96 -3.29 11.60
C PRO A 94 31.39 -1.89 11.42
N ASP A 95 30.13 -1.78 11.01
CA ASP A 95 29.40 -0.54 10.80
C ASP A 95 28.42 -0.23 11.96
N HIS A 96 28.40 -1.08 13.01
CA HIS A 96 27.58 -0.96 14.21
C HIS A 96 26.07 -1.04 13.95
N MET A 97 25.68 -1.75 12.89
CA MET A 97 24.29 -1.86 12.44
C MET A 97 23.62 -3.11 13.02
N SER A 98 22.41 -2.95 13.56
CA SER A 98 21.57 -4.07 13.99
C SER A 98 21.01 -4.88 12.81
N GLY A 99 21.01 -4.30 11.61
CA GLY A 99 20.78 -5.00 10.34
C GLY A 99 20.95 -4.08 9.11
N VAL A 100 19.88 -3.81 8.36
CA VAL A 100 19.96 -3.26 6.97
C VAL A 100 20.26 -1.75 6.88
N ASN A 101 20.42 -1.03 8.00
CA ASN A 101 20.68 0.42 8.06
C ASN A 101 19.69 1.26 7.22
N PHE A 102 18.40 1.01 7.44
CA PHE A 102 17.34 1.72 6.72
C PHE A 102 17.36 3.23 6.98
N THR A 103 17.66 3.66 8.20
CA THR A 103 17.72 5.10 8.55
C THR A 103 18.83 5.81 7.78
N GLY A 104 19.98 5.16 7.55
CA GLY A 104 21.06 5.67 6.71
C GLY A 104 20.68 5.74 5.23
N ALA A 105 19.92 4.77 4.72
CA ALA A 105 19.38 4.82 3.37
C ALA A 105 18.37 5.96 3.20
N TRP A 106 17.45 6.12 4.16
CA TRP A 106 16.45 7.18 4.18
C TRP A 106 17.08 8.58 4.23
N ALA A 107 18.12 8.77 5.05
CA ALA A 107 18.84 10.04 5.15
C ALA A 107 19.48 10.49 3.82
N GLN A 108 19.71 9.55 2.91
CA GLN A 108 20.21 9.80 1.56
C GLN A 108 19.08 9.92 0.51
N GLY A 109 17.82 9.75 0.92
CA GLY A 109 16.67 9.70 0.03
C GLY A 109 16.49 8.36 -0.70
N ASN A 110 17.20 7.30 -0.28
CA ASN A 110 17.12 5.97 -0.89
C ASN A 110 15.96 5.16 -0.29
N VAL A 111 14.74 5.50 -0.69
CA VAL A 111 13.50 4.94 -0.14
C VAL A 111 12.76 4.04 -1.12
N GLY A 112 13.49 3.54 -2.12
CA GLY A 112 12.92 2.77 -3.21
C GLY A 112 12.42 3.60 -4.38
N ARG A 113 11.94 2.89 -5.40
CA ARG A 113 11.39 3.44 -6.63
C ARG A 113 10.19 2.61 -7.07
N ASP A 114 9.14 3.29 -7.53
CA ASP A 114 7.88 2.68 -7.97
C ASP A 114 8.03 1.74 -9.17
N ASP A 115 9.08 1.91 -9.96
CA ASP A 115 9.39 1.06 -11.12
C ASP A 115 10.23 -0.18 -10.78
N ILE A 116 10.59 -0.37 -9.51
CA ILE A 116 11.24 -1.60 -9.04
C ILE A 116 10.16 -2.58 -8.59
N LEU A 117 10.02 -3.67 -9.35
CA LEU A 117 9.19 -4.81 -8.99
C LEU A 117 10.05 -5.89 -8.32
N ILE A 118 9.63 -6.35 -7.15
CA ILE A 118 10.26 -7.40 -6.38
C ILE A 118 9.41 -8.66 -6.52
N ALA A 119 9.87 -9.60 -7.34
CA ALA A 119 9.17 -10.86 -7.49
C ALA A 119 9.21 -11.66 -6.17
N TYR A 120 8.03 -11.91 -5.59
CA TYR A 120 7.87 -12.72 -4.41
C TYR A 120 7.24 -14.06 -4.77
N MET A 121 7.90 -15.17 -4.41
CA MET A 121 7.44 -16.53 -4.71
C MET A 121 7.33 -17.33 -3.41
N GLU A 122 6.11 -17.61 -2.97
CA GLU A 122 5.84 -18.36 -1.75
C GLU A 122 4.51 -19.14 -1.79
N GLY A 123 3.93 -19.48 -0.63
CA GLY A 123 2.68 -20.24 -0.49
C GLY A 123 1.40 -19.45 -0.81
N GLY A 124 1.52 -18.30 -1.47
CA GLY A 124 0.43 -17.37 -1.77
C GLY A 124 0.30 -16.25 -0.74
N VAL A 125 -0.49 -15.23 -1.08
CA VAL A 125 -0.76 -14.07 -0.21
C VAL A 125 -2.06 -14.30 0.54
N ASN A 126 -2.10 -13.99 1.84
CA ASN A 126 -3.36 -13.99 2.59
C ASN A 126 -3.87 -12.56 2.72
N TYR A 127 -4.73 -12.12 1.80
CA TYR A 127 -5.34 -10.80 1.83
C TYR A 127 -6.30 -10.60 3.01
N SER A 128 -6.60 -11.63 3.79
CA SER A 128 -7.37 -11.51 5.05
C SER A 128 -6.50 -11.47 6.32
N SER A 129 -5.17 -11.46 6.16
CA SER A 129 -4.23 -11.27 7.27
C SER A 129 -4.10 -9.79 7.65
N ASN A 130 -3.96 -9.47 8.93
CA ASN A 130 -3.67 -8.10 9.36
C ASN A 130 -2.30 -7.59 8.85
N SER A 131 -1.34 -8.47 8.60
CA SER A 131 0.01 -8.04 8.19
C SER A 131 0.03 -7.49 6.77
N ILE A 132 -0.95 -7.85 5.92
CA ILE A 132 -0.99 -7.37 4.53
C ILE A 132 -1.28 -5.87 4.43
N LYS A 133 -1.99 -5.33 5.44
CA LYS A 133 -2.48 -3.95 5.50
C LYS A 133 -1.43 -2.93 5.13
N ASP A 134 -0.21 -3.15 5.62
CA ASP A 134 0.90 -2.24 5.44
C ASP A 134 1.46 -2.25 4.02
N ALA A 135 1.24 -3.32 3.26
CA ALA A 135 1.78 -3.54 1.92
C ALA A 135 0.76 -3.33 0.79
N LEU A 136 -0.55 -3.19 1.09
CA LEU A 136 -1.64 -3.18 0.09
C LEU A 136 -1.45 -2.18 -1.05
N ASP A 137 -1.41 -0.90 -0.74
CA ASP A 137 -0.19 -0.12 -0.94
C ASP A 137 0.50 -0.27 -2.30
N ASN A 138 1.42 -1.22 -2.21
CA ASN A 138 2.56 -1.49 -3.04
C ASN A 138 2.44 -2.89 -3.67
N GLU A 139 1.33 -3.60 -3.49
CA GLU A 139 1.01 -4.77 -4.29
C GLU A 139 1.01 -4.40 -5.77
N TRP A 140 1.73 -5.18 -6.57
CA TRP A 140 1.83 -4.95 -8.00
C TRP A 140 0.53 -5.31 -8.69
N LEU A 141 0.11 -4.48 -9.65
CA LEU A 141 -1.02 -4.77 -10.51
C LEU A 141 -0.55 -4.90 -11.96
N ASN A 142 -1.08 -5.88 -12.69
CA ASN A 142 -0.88 -6.01 -14.13
C ASN A 142 -1.82 -5.07 -14.88
N LYS A 143 -1.28 -3.92 -15.29
CA LYS A 143 -2.00 -2.93 -16.10
C LYS A 143 -2.59 -3.52 -17.39
N GLY A 144 -1.98 -4.55 -17.98
CA GLY A 144 -2.45 -5.18 -19.21
C GLY A 144 -3.71 -6.03 -19.02
N GLU A 145 -3.93 -6.53 -17.81
CA GLU A 145 -5.05 -7.40 -17.45
C GLU A 145 -6.24 -6.65 -16.84
N LEU A 146 -6.09 -5.35 -16.60
CA LEU A 146 -7.09 -4.51 -15.97
C LEU A 146 -7.71 -3.50 -16.97
N PRO A 147 -9.03 -3.25 -16.90
CA PRO A 147 -9.62 -2.12 -17.59
C PRO A 147 -9.14 -0.80 -16.95
N CYS A 148 -9.40 0.33 -17.61
CA CYS A 148 -9.25 1.61 -16.94
C CYS A 148 -10.21 1.66 -15.72
N PRO A 149 -9.76 2.18 -14.56
CA PRO A 149 -10.62 2.42 -13.40
C PRO A 149 -11.73 3.43 -13.74
N GLU A 150 -12.90 3.27 -13.11
CA GLU A 150 -14.05 4.17 -13.27
C GLU A 150 -14.29 5.00 -12.01
N ARG A 151 -14.78 6.23 -12.20
CA ARG A 151 -15.38 7.06 -11.14
C ARG A 151 -16.72 6.47 -10.73
N ALA A 152 -17.27 6.98 -9.64
CA ALA A 152 -18.59 6.59 -9.13
C ALA A 152 -19.73 6.71 -10.17
N ASP A 153 -19.60 7.62 -11.14
CA ASP A 153 -20.56 7.83 -12.22
C ASP A 153 -20.34 6.91 -13.45
N GLY A 154 -19.37 5.99 -13.39
CA GLY A 154 -18.99 5.09 -14.47
C GLY A 154 -18.09 5.71 -15.54
N THR A 155 -17.67 6.97 -15.38
CA THR A 155 -16.72 7.60 -16.31
C THR A 155 -15.27 7.24 -15.98
N SER A 156 -14.40 7.19 -16.98
CA SER A 156 -12.96 6.97 -16.80
C SER A 156 -12.14 8.10 -17.39
N LEU A 157 -10.83 8.11 -17.09
CA LEU A 157 -9.85 8.92 -17.83
C LEU A 157 -9.61 8.34 -19.23
N VAL A 158 -8.97 9.14 -20.09
CA VAL A 158 -8.74 8.76 -21.49
C VAL A 158 -7.56 7.79 -21.61
N TRP A 159 -7.78 6.65 -22.28
CA TRP A 159 -6.72 5.70 -22.61
C TRP A 159 -5.65 6.33 -23.53
N PRO A 160 -4.34 6.04 -23.36
CA PRO A 160 -3.73 5.03 -22.47
C PRO A 160 -3.33 5.52 -21.07
N GLY A 161 -3.54 6.79 -20.76
CA GLY A 161 -3.15 7.42 -19.49
C GLY A 161 -4.21 7.36 -18.40
N CYS A 162 -5.08 6.34 -18.42
CA CYS A 162 -6.30 6.32 -17.62
C CYS A 162 -6.17 5.72 -16.22
N TYR A 163 -5.00 5.15 -15.89
CA TYR A 163 -4.83 4.24 -14.76
C TYR A 163 -4.42 4.93 -13.45
N ASP A 164 -4.10 6.22 -13.49
CA ASP A 164 -3.87 7.08 -12.31
C ASP A 164 -5.11 7.97 -12.17
N LEU A 165 -6.19 7.41 -11.65
CA LEU A 165 -7.52 8.04 -11.62
C LEU A 165 -7.62 9.08 -10.51
N ASP A 166 -6.94 8.85 -9.39
CA ASP A 166 -6.89 9.79 -8.28
C ASP A 166 -5.85 10.91 -8.48
N GLY A 167 -4.94 10.76 -9.47
CA GLY A 167 -3.96 11.77 -9.86
C GLY A 167 -2.76 11.85 -8.93
N ASN A 168 -2.50 10.80 -8.14
CA ASN A 168 -1.41 10.75 -7.17
C ASN A 168 -0.05 10.42 -7.83
N GLY A 169 -0.04 10.08 -9.13
CA GLY A 169 1.17 9.75 -9.89
C GLY A 169 1.62 8.30 -9.77
N ARG A 170 0.82 7.44 -9.12
CA ARG A 170 1.01 6.00 -8.99
C ARG A 170 -0.14 5.27 -9.68
N PHE A 171 0.14 4.03 -10.06
CA PHE A 171 -0.87 3.07 -10.48
C PHE A 171 -0.99 2.02 -9.39
N ASP A 172 -2.11 1.97 -8.68
CA ASP A 172 -2.33 1.02 -7.60
C ASP A 172 -3.82 0.78 -7.32
N ILE A 173 -4.09 -0.01 -6.28
CA ILE A 173 -5.44 -0.42 -5.97
C ILE A 173 -6.38 0.74 -5.60
N ARG A 174 -5.82 1.89 -5.16
CA ARG A 174 -6.62 3.07 -4.76
C ARG A 174 -7.33 3.68 -5.96
N ASP A 175 -6.81 3.47 -7.17
CA ASP A 175 -7.44 3.92 -8.41
C ASP A 175 -8.85 3.31 -8.60
N TRP A 176 -9.14 2.17 -7.98
CA TRP A 176 -10.46 1.51 -8.02
C TRP A 176 -11.37 1.84 -6.84
N VAL A 177 -10.97 2.69 -5.89
CA VAL A 177 -11.76 2.94 -4.67
C VAL A 177 -13.15 3.56 -4.95
N HIS A 178 -13.34 4.16 -6.13
CA HIS A 178 -14.62 4.71 -6.58
C HIS A 178 -15.26 3.92 -7.72
N ASP A 179 -14.69 2.77 -8.09
CA ASP A 179 -15.16 1.99 -9.22
C ASP A 179 -16.41 1.17 -8.84
N PRO A 180 -17.58 1.43 -9.45
CA PRO A 180 -18.81 0.72 -9.10
C PRO A 180 -18.75 -0.78 -9.38
N ARG A 181 -17.79 -1.25 -10.20
CA ARG A 181 -17.63 -2.67 -10.54
C ARG A 181 -16.89 -3.42 -9.44
N ALA A 182 -16.01 -2.74 -8.70
CA ALA A 182 -15.17 -3.33 -7.64
C ALA A 182 -15.64 -3.03 -6.21
N ASN A 183 -16.62 -2.15 -6.03
CA ASN A 183 -17.09 -1.71 -4.71
C ASN A 183 -18.53 -2.14 -4.39
N PRO A 184 -18.88 -2.27 -3.10
CA PRO A 184 -20.23 -2.63 -2.67
C PRO A 184 -21.22 -1.49 -2.84
N SER A 185 -22.51 -1.85 -2.96
CA SER A 185 -23.58 -0.86 -2.93
C SER A 185 -23.70 -0.21 -1.54
N CYS A 186 -23.91 1.10 -1.49
CA CYS A 186 -24.11 1.78 -0.21
C CYS A 186 -25.41 1.38 0.50
N PRO A 187 -25.38 1.21 1.83
CA PRO A 187 -26.59 1.13 2.62
C PRO A 187 -27.46 2.37 2.44
N ALA A 188 -28.78 2.19 2.54
CA ALA A 188 -29.73 3.30 2.41
C ALA A 188 -29.40 4.43 3.41
N GLY A 189 -29.27 5.66 2.91
CA GLY A 189 -28.96 6.84 3.71
C GLY A 189 -27.47 7.16 3.88
N VAL A 190 -26.56 6.35 3.31
CA VAL A 190 -25.12 6.66 3.23
C VAL A 190 -24.83 7.36 1.90
N ALA A 191 -24.09 8.49 1.95
CA ALA A 191 -23.64 9.19 0.75
C ALA A 191 -22.39 8.50 0.17
N SER A 192 -22.34 8.30 -1.15
CA SER A 192 -21.31 7.50 -1.85
C SER A 192 -19.91 8.13 -1.90
N ASP A 193 -19.82 9.44 -1.66
CA ASP A 193 -18.60 10.22 -1.96
C ASP A 193 -18.08 10.99 -0.73
N THR A 194 -18.56 10.67 0.47
CA THR A 194 -18.13 11.41 1.68
C THR A 194 -16.97 10.69 2.36
N PRO A 195 -15.81 11.33 2.57
CA PRO A 195 -14.79 10.84 3.50
C PRO A 195 -15.40 10.78 4.90
N ILE A 196 -15.81 9.60 5.38
CA ILE A 196 -16.44 9.50 6.72
C ILE A 196 -15.40 9.12 7.78
N ALA A 197 -15.00 10.11 8.57
CA ALA A 197 -14.94 10.00 10.03
C ALA A 197 -15.61 11.26 10.59
N GLN A 198 -16.50 11.24 11.59
CA GLN A 198 -16.64 10.34 12.73
C GLN A 198 -18.12 9.93 12.89
N GLY A 199 -18.45 8.63 12.80
CA GLY A 199 -19.82 8.13 13.03
C GLY A 199 -20.29 6.93 12.20
N GLY A 200 -19.51 6.46 11.22
CA GLY A 200 -19.76 5.21 10.49
C GLY A 200 -19.91 5.39 8.97
N GLY A 201 -18.93 4.89 8.20
CA GLY A 201 -19.05 4.69 6.75
C GLY A 201 -17.84 4.99 5.86
N LEU A 202 -16.66 4.42 6.17
CA LEU A 202 -15.72 3.76 5.25
C LEU A 202 -15.21 4.46 3.97
N ALA A 203 -14.67 5.69 4.03
CA ALA A 203 -13.80 6.21 2.96
C ALA A 203 -12.51 6.83 3.53
N ILE A 204 -11.70 6.00 4.21
CA ILE A 204 -10.41 6.43 4.76
C ILE A 204 -9.41 5.28 4.62
N ASP A 205 -8.25 5.60 4.06
CA ASP A 205 -6.99 4.87 4.21
C ASP A 205 -6.56 4.90 5.69
N VAL A 206 -7.06 3.95 6.46
CA VAL A 206 -6.70 3.75 7.88
C VAL A 206 -5.97 2.44 7.95
N GLU A 207 -4.75 2.44 8.47
CA GLU A 207 -3.92 1.23 8.52
C GLU A 207 -3.78 0.60 7.12
N GLY A 208 -3.51 1.42 6.08
CA GLY A 208 -3.25 0.98 4.69
C GLY A 208 -4.43 0.35 3.95
N THR A 209 -5.66 0.49 4.47
CA THR A 209 -6.83 -0.18 3.90
C THR A 209 -7.79 0.79 3.25
N SER A 210 -7.95 0.64 1.93
CA SER A 210 -8.90 1.40 1.13
C SER A 210 -10.28 0.76 1.17
N ARG A 211 -11.29 1.60 1.39
CA ARG A 211 -12.69 1.18 1.52
C ARG A 211 -13.56 2.26 0.92
N ASN A 212 -14.64 1.84 0.29
CA ASN A 212 -15.76 2.69 -0.05
C ASN A 212 -17.02 1.87 -0.33
N CYS A 213 -18.18 2.52 -0.37
CA CYS A 213 -19.35 2.01 -1.04
C CYS A 213 -19.79 3.01 -2.09
N ILE A 214 -20.40 2.52 -3.17
CA ILE A 214 -20.91 3.37 -4.26
C ILE A 214 -22.40 3.10 -4.43
N SER A 215 -23.22 4.10 -4.75
CA SER A 215 -24.68 3.89 -4.87
C SER A 215 -25.05 2.82 -5.89
N SER A 216 -24.24 2.65 -6.93
CA SER A 216 -24.36 1.65 -8.00
C SER A 216 -23.37 0.49 -7.88
N GLY A 217 -22.75 0.31 -6.70
CA GLY A 217 -21.77 -0.74 -6.44
C GLY A 217 -22.33 -2.14 -6.68
N GLN A 218 -21.53 -3.02 -7.27
CA GLN A 218 -21.96 -4.33 -7.76
C GLN A 218 -21.25 -5.50 -7.09
N HIS A 219 -20.17 -5.23 -6.33
CA HIS A 219 -19.28 -6.27 -5.81
C HIS A 219 -19.14 -6.15 -4.29
N GLN A 220 -19.29 -7.27 -3.57
CA GLN A 220 -19.01 -7.29 -2.14
C GLN A 220 -17.53 -7.58 -1.94
N TYR A 221 -16.87 -6.83 -1.06
CA TYR A 221 -15.47 -7.11 -0.73
C TYR A 221 -15.30 -8.54 -0.22
N LEU A 222 -14.30 -9.23 -0.77
CA LEU A 222 -13.99 -10.62 -0.45
C LEU A 222 -13.17 -10.75 0.83
N ASN A 223 -12.34 -9.75 1.10
CA ASN A 223 -11.37 -9.78 2.18
C ASN A 223 -11.70 -8.76 3.26
N ALA A 224 -11.27 -9.08 4.48
CA ALA A 224 -11.44 -8.22 5.63
C ALA A 224 -10.24 -8.36 6.55
N VAL A 225 -9.89 -7.30 7.24
CA VAL A 225 -8.79 -7.24 8.22
C VAL A 225 -9.23 -6.48 9.46
N ASN A 226 -8.52 -6.60 10.56
CA ASN A 226 -8.84 -5.81 11.74
C ASN A 226 -8.27 -4.40 11.57
N VAL A 227 -9.15 -3.41 11.64
CA VAL A 227 -8.79 -1.99 11.64
C VAL A 227 -9.33 -1.37 12.90
N GLN A 228 -8.44 -0.79 13.71
CA GLN A 228 -8.77 -0.21 15.02
C GLN A 228 -9.61 -1.17 15.89
N GLY A 229 -9.24 -2.46 15.88
CA GLY A 229 -9.93 -3.53 16.63
C GLY A 229 -11.25 -4.01 16.03
N THR A 230 -11.66 -3.51 14.86
CA THR A 230 -12.88 -3.93 14.16
C THR A 230 -12.55 -4.70 12.89
N ARG A 231 -13.10 -5.92 12.73
CA ARG A 231 -12.97 -6.66 11.47
C ARG A 231 -13.74 -5.92 10.37
N THR A 232 -12.99 -5.36 9.43
CA THR A 232 -13.47 -4.39 8.44
C THR A 232 -13.15 -4.91 7.04
N PRO A 233 -14.17 -5.09 6.18
CA PRO A 233 -13.97 -5.39 4.76
C PRO A 233 -13.28 -4.24 4.03
N TYR A 234 -12.52 -4.55 2.98
CA TYR A 234 -11.75 -3.57 2.22
C TYR A 234 -11.51 -4.01 0.77
N LEU A 235 -11.14 -3.07 -0.09
CA LEU A 235 -10.79 -3.34 -1.48
C LEU A 235 -9.39 -3.97 -1.56
N SER A 236 -9.32 -5.18 -2.08
CA SER A 236 -8.12 -6.01 -2.20
C SER A 236 -7.87 -6.47 -3.65
N PRO A 237 -6.66 -6.94 -4.00
CA PRO A 237 -6.40 -7.47 -5.34
C PRO A 237 -7.37 -8.60 -5.75
N GLU A 238 -7.83 -9.40 -4.78
CA GLU A 238 -8.84 -10.44 -4.98
C GLU A 238 -10.15 -9.90 -5.53
N ASP A 239 -10.55 -8.69 -5.14
CA ASP A 239 -11.76 -8.07 -5.66
C ASP A 239 -11.60 -7.72 -7.14
N LEU A 240 -10.42 -7.25 -7.54
CA LEU A 240 -10.11 -7.00 -8.95
C LEU A 240 -10.04 -8.31 -9.75
N ILE A 241 -9.46 -9.38 -9.17
CA ILE A 241 -9.42 -10.72 -9.78
C ILE A 241 -10.83 -11.30 -9.93
N ALA A 242 -11.70 -11.17 -8.92
CA ALA A 242 -13.05 -11.68 -9.00
C ALA A 242 -13.89 -10.95 -10.05
N VAL A 243 -13.74 -9.64 -10.17
CA VAL A 243 -14.51 -8.80 -11.10
C VAL A 243 -13.95 -8.88 -12.52
N PHE A 244 -12.63 -8.83 -12.69
CA PHE A 244 -11.98 -8.69 -13.99
C PHE A 244 -11.14 -9.90 -14.43
N GLY A 245 -10.83 -10.83 -13.53
CA GLY A 245 -9.92 -11.97 -13.74
C GLY A 245 -10.45 -13.07 -14.67
N HIS A 246 -11.48 -12.78 -15.45
CA HIS A 246 -12.04 -13.63 -16.50
C HIS A 246 -12.42 -12.82 -17.74
N CYS A 247 -12.00 -11.55 -17.79
CA CYS A 247 -12.37 -10.60 -18.82
C CYS A 247 -11.29 -10.49 -19.90
N ARG A 248 -11.75 -10.20 -21.11
CA ARG A 248 -10.88 -9.74 -22.19
C ARG A 248 -10.84 -8.21 -22.16
N ILE A 249 -9.64 -7.66 -22.06
CA ILE A 249 -9.41 -6.21 -22.03
C ILE A 249 -8.93 -5.74 -23.41
N GLN A 250 -9.50 -4.64 -23.89
CA GLN A 250 -9.10 -4.02 -25.15
C GLN A 250 -9.08 -2.50 -24.98
N LYS A 251 -7.89 -1.90 -25.17
CA LYS A 251 -7.69 -0.44 -25.05
C LYS A 251 -8.24 0.12 -23.72
N GLY A 252 -7.93 -0.57 -22.62
CA GLY A 252 -8.38 -0.19 -21.27
C GLY A 252 -9.88 -0.31 -21.05
N GLN A 253 -10.59 -1.13 -21.82
CA GLN A 253 -12.02 -1.37 -21.65
C GLN A 253 -12.29 -2.87 -21.59
N VAL A 254 -13.30 -3.26 -20.82
CA VAL A 254 -13.81 -4.62 -20.81
C VAL A 254 -14.53 -4.88 -22.13
N ALA A 255 -14.00 -5.81 -22.94
CA ALA A 255 -14.64 -6.21 -24.19
C ALA A 255 -15.70 -7.31 -23.96
N GLN A 256 -15.40 -8.26 -23.07
CA GLN A 256 -16.29 -9.36 -22.66
C GLN A 256 -15.76 -10.03 -21.39
N CYS A 257 -16.66 -10.60 -20.58
CA CYS A 257 -16.33 -11.38 -19.39
C CYS A 257 -17.14 -12.68 -19.35
N PRO A 258 -16.89 -13.64 -20.25
CA PRO A 258 -17.56 -14.93 -20.17
C PRO A 258 -17.14 -15.66 -18.89
N GLY A 259 -18.07 -16.42 -18.29
CA GLY A 259 -17.75 -17.24 -17.11
C GLY A 259 -16.60 -18.21 -17.42
N GLY A 260 -15.57 -18.20 -16.57
CA GLY A 260 -14.35 -18.99 -16.77
C GLY A 260 -13.46 -18.53 -17.93
N GLY A 261 -13.64 -17.30 -18.41
CA GLY A 261 -12.76 -16.70 -19.41
C GLY A 261 -11.29 -16.74 -18.98
N ARG A 262 -10.39 -17.02 -19.92
CA ARG A 262 -8.94 -16.98 -19.74
C ARG A 262 -8.35 -16.21 -20.91
N PHE A 263 -7.95 -14.98 -20.65
CA PHE A 263 -7.38 -14.08 -21.64
C PHE A 263 -6.04 -13.59 -21.15
N ASP A 264 -5.00 -13.90 -21.91
CA ASP A 264 -3.68 -13.29 -21.79
C ASP A 264 -3.71 -11.98 -22.58
N ASN A 265 -4.08 -10.90 -21.90
CA ASN A 265 -4.34 -9.61 -22.52
C ASN A 265 -3.04 -8.85 -22.81
N ASP A 266 -1.97 -9.14 -22.08
CA ASP A 266 -0.65 -8.52 -22.25
C ASP A 266 0.37 -9.39 -23.03
N GLY A 267 0.08 -10.68 -23.22
CA GLY A 267 0.90 -11.62 -23.99
C GLY A 267 2.06 -12.23 -23.20
N ASN A 268 2.02 -12.22 -21.88
CA ASN A 268 3.09 -12.71 -21.01
C ASN A 268 3.03 -14.23 -20.75
N GLY A 269 1.95 -14.91 -21.19
CA GLY A 269 1.74 -16.34 -21.03
C GLY A 269 0.87 -16.74 -19.83
N TYR A 270 0.44 -15.78 -19.01
CA TYR A 270 -0.36 -15.97 -17.80
C TYR A 270 -1.72 -15.26 -17.95
N PRO A 271 -2.78 -15.99 -18.35
CA PRO A 271 -4.07 -15.36 -18.57
C PRO A 271 -4.64 -14.69 -17.31
N ASN A 272 -5.05 -13.43 -17.41
CA ASN A 272 -5.75 -12.68 -16.38
C ASN A 272 -4.98 -12.47 -15.07
N ASP A 273 -3.64 -12.52 -15.09
CA ASP A 273 -2.72 -12.38 -13.96
C ASP A 273 -2.66 -10.96 -13.37
N ILE A 274 -3.79 -10.48 -12.84
CA ILE A 274 -3.99 -9.10 -12.36
C ILE A 274 -3.03 -8.69 -11.25
N ASN A 275 -2.61 -9.61 -10.38
CA ASN A 275 -1.73 -9.31 -9.25
C ASN A 275 -0.71 -10.44 -9.03
N GLY A 276 -0.40 -11.16 -10.10
CA GLY A 276 0.52 -12.29 -10.09
C GLY A 276 -0.17 -13.62 -10.42
N TRP A 277 0.50 -14.71 -10.05
CA TRP A 277 0.14 -16.04 -10.52
C TRP A 277 0.33 -17.09 -9.44
N ASN A 278 -0.63 -18.00 -9.32
CA ASN A 278 -0.51 -19.18 -8.50
C ASN A 278 -0.10 -20.38 -9.37
N SER A 279 1.17 -20.76 -9.23
CA SER A 279 1.78 -21.83 -10.01
C SER A 279 1.34 -23.24 -9.58
N ASP A 280 0.87 -23.43 -8.35
CA ASP A 280 0.36 -24.74 -7.90
C ASP A 280 -1.00 -25.04 -8.55
N ARG A 281 -1.88 -24.04 -8.59
CA ARG A 281 -3.23 -24.14 -9.15
C ARG A 281 -3.31 -23.78 -10.62
N ASN A 282 -2.25 -23.18 -11.16
CA ASN A 282 -2.18 -22.70 -12.54
C ASN A 282 -3.33 -21.74 -12.86
N ASN A 283 -3.57 -20.78 -11.96
CA ASN A 283 -4.56 -19.73 -12.08
C ASN A 283 -3.99 -18.36 -11.69
N ASN A 284 -4.75 -17.33 -11.99
CA ASN A 284 -4.41 -15.91 -11.82
C ASN A 284 -4.65 -15.36 -10.42
N ASP A 285 -4.81 -16.25 -9.45
CA ASP A 285 -5.23 -15.93 -8.11
C ASP A 285 -4.11 -16.35 -7.14
N PRO A 286 -3.22 -15.42 -6.75
CA PRO A 286 -2.12 -15.70 -5.84
C PRO A 286 -2.57 -15.87 -4.38
N GLN A 287 -3.87 -15.74 -4.06
CA GLN A 287 -4.37 -15.93 -2.72
C GLN A 287 -4.10 -17.37 -2.25
N THR A 288 -3.64 -17.48 -1.00
CA THR A 288 -3.48 -18.77 -0.33
C THR A 288 -4.81 -19.28 0.21
N GLU A 289 -5.04 -20.60 0.17
CA GLU A 289 -6.22 -21.21 0.80
C GLU A 289 -6.06 -21.38 2.32
N ASP A 290 -4.85 -21.23 2.86
CA ASP A 290 -4.61 -21.23 4.29
C ASP A 290 -4.88 -19.84 4.90
N MET A 291 -6.11 -19.66 5.39
CA MET A 291 -6.54 -18.41 6.00
C MET A 291 -5.80 -18.05 7.31
N ALA A 292 -5.02 -18.98 7.89
CA ALA A 292 -4.15 -18.71 9.04
C ALA A 292 -2.71 -18.34 8.62
N TYR A 293 -2.39 -18.44 7.33
CA TYR A 293 -1.07 -18.12 6.80
C TYR A 293 -0.78 -16.63 6.92
N ASN A 294 0.37 -16.31 7.51
CA ASN A 294 0.81 -14.93 7.75
C ASN A 294 2.21 -14.62 7.22
N HIS A 295 2.95 -15.65 6.77
CA HIS A 295 4.36 -15.48 6.45
C HIS A 295 4.57 -14.53 5.25
N ALA A 296 3.86 -14.76 4.14
CA ALA A 296 3.91 -13.88 2.97
C ALA A 296 3.47 -12.43 3.29
N PRO A 297 2.27 -12.19 3.86
CA PRO A 297 1.87 -10.84 4.26
C PRO A 297 2.86 -10.13 5.19
N GLY A 298 3.45 -10.86 6.15
CA GLY A 298 4.45 -10.31 7.07
C GLY A 298 5.73 -9.88 6.35
N LEU A 299 6.23 -10.71 5.42
CA LEU A 299 7.41 -10.39 4.62
C LEU A 299 7.15 -9.26 3.63
N GLN A 300 5.95 -9.16 3.07
CA GLN A 300 5.54 -8.03 2.24
C GLN A 300 5.53 -6.72 3.04
N SER A 301 5.01 -6.71 4.28
CA SER A 301 5.08 -5.52 5.16
C SER A 301 6.53 -5.12 5.47
N LEU A 302 7.41 -6.08 5.79
CA LEU A 302 8.84 -5.77 5.99
C LEU A 302 9.54 -5.23 4.73
N LEU A 303 9.05 -5.58 3.54
CA LEU A 303 9.66 -5.19 2.28
C LEU A 303 9.13 -3.85 1.76
N VAL A 304 7.81 -3.68 1.73
CA VAL A 304 7.13 -2.56 1.08
C VAL A 304 6.09 -1.90 1.99
N GLY A 305 6.19 -2.06 3.31
CA GLY A 305 5.34 -1.35 4.28
C GLY A 305 5.32 0.16 4.07
N VAL A 306 4.14 0.76 4.14
CA VAL A 306 3.90 2.18 3.86
C VAL A 306 4.20 3.01 5.10
N PRO A 307 5.08 4.03 5.01
CA PRO A 307 5.35 4.86 6.17
C PRO A 307 4.14 5.71 6.57
N ASP A 308 4.06 6.03 7.87
CA ASP A 308 3.12 6.99 8.46
C ASP A 308 1.62 6.65 8.24
N ASN A 309 1.28 5.39 7.97
CA ASN A 309 -0.11 4.92 7.85
C ASN A 309 -0.77 4.58 9.22
N GLY A 310 -0.01 4.71 10.31
CA GLY A 310 -0.45 4.43 11.69
C GLY A 310 -0.59 2.94 12.02
N TRP A 311 0.05 2.06 11.26
CA TRP A 311 0.02 0.61 11.41
C TRP A 311 1.38 -0.03 11.17
N ALA A 312 1.77 -0.99 12.00
CA ALA A 312 3.06 -1.69 11.89
C ALA A 312 4.24 -0.71 11.73
N GLY A 313 5.29 -1.14 11.05
CA GLY A 313 6.50 -0.35 10.83
C GLY A 313 6.58 0.23 9.42
N VAL A 314 7.78 0.24 8.85
CA VAL A 314 8.02 0.68 7.47
C VAL A 314 8.81 -0.38 6.70
N GLY A 315 8.52 -0.52 5.40
CA GLY A 315 9.24 -1.44 4.55
C GLY A 315 10.67 -0.98 4.25
N LEU A 316 11.55 -1.93 3.90
CA LEU A 316 12.90 -1.65 3.41
C LEU A 316 12.91 -0.85 2.10
N CYS A 317 11.96 -1.14 1.22
CA CYS A 317 11.73 -0.46 -0.04
C CYS A 317 10.27 0.02 -0.12
N PRO A 318 9.88 1.03 0.66
CA PRO A 318 8.48 1.45 0.83
C PRO A 318 7.86 2.09 -0.42
N ARG A 319 8.69 2.35 -1.46
CA ARG A 319 8.23 2.76 -2.79
C ARG A 319 8.40 1.68 -3.86
N CYS A 320 8.93 0.50 -3.55
CA CYS A 320 8.94 -0.61 -4.50
C CYS A 320 7.54 -1.21 -4.65
N ARG A 321 7.39 -2.10 -5.64
CA ARG A 321 6.24 -2.99 -5.80
C ARG A 321 6.63 -4.43 -5.51
N VAL A 322 5.68 -5.21 -5.01
CA VAL A 322 5.81 -6.66 -4.79
C VAL A 322 4.84 -7.44 -5.65
#